data_AF-A0A9D7NPN6-F1
#
_entry.id   AF-A0A9D7NPN6-F1
#
_cell.length_a   1.000
_cell.length_b   1.000
_cell.length_c   1.000
_cell.angle_alpha   90.00
_cell.angle_beta   90.00
_cell.angle_gamma   90.00
#
_symmetry.space_group_name_H-M   'P 1'
#
loop_
_entity.id
_entity.type
_entity.pdbx_description
1 polymer ?
#
loop_
_entity_poly.entity_id
_entity_poly.type
_entity_poly.pdbx_seq_one_letter_code
_entity_poly.pdbx_strand_id
1 'polypeptide(L)'
;MLSLNPAQFTRALLDVTTHDSSGATSEFITDGIYDPGEISGQVHYIANSTNDLAMITAMTGGTKQDYSITVKTAAGTAAITGSGYLTKYGPDGLNVQGKQTASFTLKRTGAHTQT
;
A
#
# COMPACT_ATOMS: atom_id res chain seq x y z
N MET A 1 5.23 13.88 7.71
CA MET A 1 4.91 13.02 6.55
C MET A 1 4.96 13.93 5.34
N LEU A 2 5.74 13.57 4.31
CA LEU A 2 6.04 14.49 3.19
C LEU A 2 5.15 14.21 1.97
N SER A 3 4.87 12.94 1.69
CA SER A 3 3.96 12.50 0.63
C SER A 3 3.46 11.08 0.89
N LEU A 4 2.27 10.75 0.38
CA LEU A 4 1.68 9.41 0.42
C LEU A 4 0.99 9.13 -0.91
N ASN A 5 1.39 8.04 -1.56
CA ASN A 5 0.76 7.51 -2.75
C ASN A 5 -0.28 6.46 -2.30
N PRO A 6 -1.58 6.72 -2.53
CA PRO A 6 -2.62 5.76 -2.19
C PRO A 6 -2.48 4.52 -3.06
N ALA A 7 -2.76 3.36 -2.47
CA ALA A 7 -2.71 2.11 -3.19
C ALA A 7 -3.85 1.99 -4.21
N GLN A 8 -3.50 1.51 -5.39
CA GLN A 8 -4.47 1.22 -6.44
C GLN A 8 -4.91 -0.23 -6.34
N PHE A 9 -6.23 -0.43 -6.27
CA PHE A 9 -6.82 -1.76 -6.29
C PHE A 9 -6.82 -2.27 -7.72
N THR A 10 -6.24 -3.45 -7.92
CA THR A 10 -6.29 -4.15 -9.20
C THR A 10 -6.97 -5.49 -8.99
N ARG A 11 -7.69 -5.96 -10.00
CA ARG A 11 -8.35 -7.27 -9.98
C ARG A 11 -8.02 -7.99 -11.26
N ALA A 12 -7.54 -9.21 -11.11
CA ALA A 12 -7.42 -10.12 -12.24
C ALA A 12 -8.83 -10.57 -12.64
N LEU A 13 -9.16 -10.39 -13.92
CA LEU A 13 -10.37 -10.93 -14.53
C LEU A 13 -10.00 -12.21 -15.26
N LEU A 14 -10.75 -13.29 -15.04
CA LEU A 14 -10.58 -14.52 -15.79
C LEU A 14 -11.51 -14.47 -17.01
N ASP A 15 -10.92 -14.56 -18.20
CA ASP A 15 -11.66 -14.67 -19.46
C ASP A 15 -12.22 -16.10 -19.59
N VAL A 16 -13.53 -16.20 -19.82
CA VAL A 16 -14.25 -17.46 -19.99
C VAL A 16 -15.11 -17.40 -21.25
N THR A 17 -14.70 -16.59 -22.22
CA THR A 17 -15.39 -16.47 -23.50
C THR A 17 -15.50 -17.85 -24.16
N THR A 18 -16.73 -18.25 -24.49
CA THR A 18 -17.04 -19.51 -25.16
C THR A 18 -17.53 -19.25 -26.58
N HIS A 19 -17.63 -20.30 -27.39
CA HIS A 19 -18.21 -20.18 -28.74
C HIS A 19 -19.69 -19.78 -28.72
N ASP A 20 -20.39 -20.01 -27.60
CA ASP A 20 -21.80 -19.65 -27.42
C ASP A 20 -21.99 -18.22 -26.87
N SER A 21 -20.91 -17.50 -26.54
CA SER A 21 -20.98 -16.14 -26.00
C SER A 21 -21.69 -15.21 -27.01
N SER A 22 -22.81 -14.64 -26.59
CA SER A 22 -23.69 -13.91 -27.50
C SER A 22 -23.06 -12.58 -27.96
N GLY A 23 -23.24 -12.24 -29.23
CA GLY A 23 -22.87 -10.94 -29.78
C GLY A 23 -21.36 -10.65 -29.85
N ALA A 24 -20.51 -11.68 -29.87
CA ALA A 24 -19.05 -11.56 -29.89
C ALA A 24 -18.49 -10.74 -28.71
N THR A 25 -19.20 -10.76 -27.59
CA THR A 25 -18.77 -10.09 -26.36
C THR A 25 -17.90 -11.03 -25.52
N SER A 26 -16.79 -10.52 -24.99
CA SER A 26 -15.95 -11.30 -24.08
C SER A 26 -16.64 -11.42 -22.72
N GLU A 27 -16.66 -12.65 -22.18
CA GLU A 27 -17.26 -12.96 -20.89
C GLU A 27 -16.17 -13.14 -19.83
N PHE A 28 -16.35 -12.52 -18.66
CA PHE A 28 -15.36 -12.52 -17.59
C PHE A 28 -15.96 -12.95 -16.26
N ILE A 29 -15.26 -13.81 -15.53
CA ILE A 29 -15.59 -14.12 -14.13
C ILE A 29 -14.93 -13.06 -13.22
N THR A 30 -15.76 -12.40 -12.42
CA THR A 30 -15.36 -11.32 -11.49
C THR A 30 -14.88 -11.83 -10.12
N ASP A 31 -15.02 -13.13 -9.86
CA ASP A 31 -14.74 -13.80 -8.58
C ASP A 31 -13.25 -14.17 -8.38
N GLY A 32 -12.36 -13.44 -9.08
CA GLY A 32 -10.92 -13.60 -8.96
C GLY A 32 -10.34 -12.98 -7.68
N ILE A 33 -9.08 -13.31 -7.40
CA ILE A 33 -8.31 -12.67 -6.30
C ILE A 33 -8.07 -11.21 -6.68
N TYR A 34 -8.46 -10.27 -5.81
CA TYR A 34 -8.08 -8.87 -5.95
C TYR A 34 -6.71 -8.64 -5.29
N ASP A 35 -5.82 -7.92 -5.97
CA ASP A 35 -4.62 -7.40 -5.35
C ASP A 35 -4.96 -6.03 -4.76
N PRO A 36 -4.92 -5.86 -3.43
CA PRO A 36 -5.08 -4.55 -2.84
C PRO A 36 -3.92 -3.62 -3.23
N GLY A 37 -2.84 -4.07 -3.85
CA GLY A 37 -1.78 -3.20 -4.34
C GLY A 37 -0.92 -2.63 -3.22
N GLU A 38 -0.17 -1.57 -3.53
CA GLU A 38 0.92 -1.11 -2.68
C GLU A 38 0.77 0.36 -2.31
N ILE A 39 0.99 0.66 -1.03
CA ILE A 39 1.05 2.03 -0.50
C ILE A 39 2.53 2.40 -0.49
N SER A 40 2.89 3.54 -1.08
CA SER A 40 4.24 4.08 -0.96
C SER A 40 4.20 5.51 -0.46
N GLY A 41 5.27 5.96 0.21
CA GLY A 41 5.30 7.31 0.75
C GLY A 41 6.67 7.70 1.28
N GLN A 42 6.78 8.97 1.65
CA GLN A 42 8.00 9.55 2.20
C GLN A 42 7.75 10.05 3.63
N VAL A 43 8.61 9.60 4.54
CA VAL A 43 8.65 10.03 5.94
C VAL A 43 9.92 10.84 6.21
N HIS A 44 9.92 11.59 7.30
CA HIS A 44 11.17 12.18 7.77
C HIS A 44 12.00 11.10 8.44
N TYR A 45 13.23 10.96 7.98
CA TYR A 45 14.21 10.08 8.58
C TYR A 45 14.90 10.82 9.73
N ILE A 46 14.93 10.19 10.89
CA ILE A 46 15.66 10.65 12.07
C ILE A 46 16.53 9.47 12.48
N ALA A 47 17.83 9.59 12.29
CA ALA A 47 18.78 8.54 12.64
C ALA A 47 18.63 8.13 14.11
N ASN A 48 18.66 6.82 14.38
CA ASN A 48 18.50 6.22 15.72
C ASN A 48 17.16 6.51 16.41
N SER A 49 16.13 6.91 15.66
CA SER A 49 14.77 6.98 16.20
C SER A 49 14.21 5.57 16.43
N THR A 50 13.42 5.39 17.49
CA THR A 50 12.68 4.14 17.74
C THR A 50 11.77 3.75 16.57
N ASN A 51 11.27 4.73 15.83
CA ASN A 51 10.39 4.50 14.67
C ASN A 51 11.15 3.95 13.46
N ASP A 52 12.40 4.36 13.28
CA ASP A 52 13.29 3.87 12.22
C ASP A 52 13.66 2.39 12.48
N LEU A 53 14.05 2.09 13.73
CA LEU A 53 14.33 0.73 14.15
C LEU A 53 13.11 -0.19 13.99
N ALA A 54 11.91 0.30 14.29
CA ALA A 54 10.67 -0.44 14.10
C ALA A 54 10.40 -0.75 12.61
N MET A 55 10.66 0.19 11.70
CA MET A 55 10.52 -0.02 10.25
C MET A 55 11.52 -1.04 9.72
N ILE A 56 12.78 -0.95 10.13
CA ILE A 56 13.82 -1.92 9.75
C ILE A 56 13.49 -3.32 10.30
N THR A 57 13.00 -3.40 11.54
CA THR A 57 12.58 -4.66 12.17
C THR A 57 11.38 -5.26 11.44
N ALA A 58 10.39 -4.45 11.06
CA ALA A 58 9.24 -4.91 10.31
C ALA A 58 9.61 -5.41 8.91
N MET A 59 10.55 -4.74 8.22
CA MET A 59 11.06 -5.16 6.92
C MET A 59 11.87 -6.47 7.01
N THR A 60 12.80 -6.56 7.96
CA THR A 60 13.68 -7.74 8.10
C THR A 60 12.96 -8.95 8.70
N GLY A 61 11.98 -8.73 9.57
CA GLY A 61 11.18 -9.78 10.17
C GLY A 61 10.10 -10.36 9.27
N GLY A 62 9.76 -9.70 8.15
CA GLY A 62 8.68 -10.14 7.26
C GLY A 62 7.31 -10.23 7.95
N THR A 63 7.15 -9.54 9.07
CA THR A 63 5.94 -9.61 9.89
C THR A 63 4.81 -8.83 9.25
N LYS A 64 3.60 -9.39 9.31
CA LYS A 64 2.37 -8.66 8.96
C LYS A 64 2.20 -7.50 9.93
N GLN A 65 2.06 -6.29 9.41
CA GLN A 65 1.88 -5.07 10.19
C GLN A 65 0.50 -4.48 9.92
N ASP A 66 -0.18 -4.06 10.98
CA ASP A 66 -1.41 -3.30 10.87
C ASP A 66 -1.11 -1.82 10.67
N TYR A 67 -1.87 -1.16 9.80
CA TYR A 67 -1.69 0.23 9.46
C TYR A 67 -3.03 0.98 9.49
N SER A 68 -2.95 2.28 9.79
CA SER A 68 -4.06 3.22 9.70
C SER A 68 -3.59 4.47 8.98
N ILE A 69 -4.26 4.84 7.90
CA ILE A 69 -3.99 6.03 7.10
C ILE A 69 -5.20 6.94 7.19
N THR A 70 -5.00 8.13 7.74
CA THR A 70 -6.04 9.17 7.78
C THR A 70 -5.98 10.00 6.50
N VAL A 71 -7.06 9.97 5.72
CA VAL A 71 -7.23 10.74 4.49
C VAL A 71 -8.23 11.86 4.74
N LYS A 72 -7.95 13.06 4.22
CA LYS A 72 -8.89 14.19 4.27
C LYS A 72 -10.00 13.97 3.24
N THR A 73 -11.25 14.04 3.66
CA THR A 73 -12.44 13.94 2.80
C THR A 73 -13.15 15.29 2.71
N ALA A 74 -14.14 15.40 1.82
CA ALA A 74 -14.90 16.63 1.62
C ALA A 74 -15.65 17.11 2.89
N ALA A 75 -15.96 16.20 3.82
CA ALA A 75 -16.71 16.48 5.04
C ALA A 75 -15.94 16.18 6.34
N GLY A 76 -14.64 15.82 6.28
CA GLY A 76 -13.86 15.48 7.48
C GLY A 76 -12.60 14.68 7.20
N THR A 77 -12.35 13.67 8.02
CA THR A 77 -11.23 12.73 7.87
C THR A 77 -11.77 11.30 7.88
N ALA A 78 -11.39 10.49 6.90
CA ALA A 78 -11.68 9.07 6.86
C ALA A 78 -10.42 8.26 7.18
N ALA A 79 -10.58 7.15 7.88
CA ALA A 79 -9.49 6.25 8.20
C ALA A 79 -9.52 5.03 7.27
N ILE A 80 -8.40 4.77 6.61
CA ILE A 80 -8.17 3.54 5.87
C ILE A 80 -7.33 2.63 6.76
N THR A 81 -7.95 1.59 7.29
CA THR A 81 -7.29 0.60 8.13
C THR A 81 -7.12 -0.71 7.38
N GLY A 82 -6.02 -1.39 7.65
CA GLY A 82 -5.78 -2.74 7.13
C GLY A 82 -4.45 -3.28 7.58
N SER A 83 -4.03 -4.36 6.93
CA SER A 83 -2.73 -4.96 7.21
C SER A 83 -1.89 -5.02 5.94
N GLY A 84 -0.56 -5.08 6.09
CA GLY A 84 0.38 -5.17 4.99
C GLY A 84 1.73 -5.70 5.42
N TYR A 85 2.58 -5.95 4.42
CA TYR A 85 3.99 -6.27 4.60
C TYR A 85 4.81 -5.10 4.10
N LEU A 86 5.81 -4.69 4.88
CA LEU A 86 6.75 -3.66 4.46
C LEU A 86 7.75 -4.29 3.48
N THR A 87 7.67 -3.89 2.21
CA THR A 87 8.49 -4.47 1.13
C THR A 87 9.74 -3.65 0.84
N LYS A 88 9.71 -2.34 1.16
CA LYS A 88 10.84 -1.45 0.97
C LYS A 88 10.88 -0.42 2.09
N TYR A 89 12.07 -0.19 2.62
CA TYR A 89 12.37 0.92 3.51
C TYR A 89 13.82 1.35 3.31
N GLY A 90 14.07 2.65 3.24
CA GLY A 90 15.44 3.17 3.24
C GLY A 90 15.48 4.69 3.26
N PRO A 91 16.56 5.28 3.80
CA PRO A 91 16.79 6.71 3.68
C PRO A 91 16.91 7.10 2.20
N ASP A 92 16.18 8.13 1.81
CA ASP A 92 16.46 8.84 0.56
C ASP A 92 17.76 9.64 0.73
N GLY A 93 18.37 10.07 -0.38
CA GLY A 93 19.73 10.64 -0.45
C GLY A 93 20.21 11.39 0.82
N LEU A 94 21.40 11.04 1.29
CA LEU A 94 22.00 11.59 2.51
C LEU A 94 22.24 13.10 2.39
N ASN A 95 21.26 13.90 2.82
CA ASN A 95 21.41 15.35 2.89
C ASN A 95 22.43 15.71 3.98
N VAL A 96 23.54 16.33 3.57
CA VAL A 96 24.60 16.84 4.47
C VAL A 96 24.11 18.07 5.26
N GLN A 97 23.07 18.76 4.77
CA GLN A 97 22.33 19.81 5.48
C GLN A 97 20.82 19.69 5.19
N GLY A 98 19.98 19.63 6.22
CA GLY A 98 18.51 19.55 6.11
C GLY A 98 17.88 18.36 6.82
N LYS A 99 16.55 18.28 6.80
CA LYS A 99 15.82 17.10 7.32
C LYS A 99 16.00 15.94 6.35
N GLN A 100 16.53 14.82 6.83
CA GLN A 100 16.61 13.60 6.04
C GLN A 100 15.22 13.02 5.79
N THR A 101 15.04 12.36 4.66
CA THR A 101 13.79 11.68 4.29
C THR A 101 14.07 10.19 4.10
N ALA A 102 13.06 9.35 4.33
CA ALA A 102 13.09 7.94 4.01
C ALA A 102 11.85 7.58 3.21
N SER A 103 12.02 6.73 2.21
CA SER A 103 10.94 6.17 1.42
C SER A 103 10.56 4.80 1.94
N PHE A 104 9.25 4.52 1.95
CA PHE A 104 8.72 3.22 2.33
C PHE A 104 7.70 2.73 1.31
N THR A 105 7.63 1.41 1.13
CA THR A 105 6.58 0.72 0.37
C THR A 105 6.00 -0.39 1.23
N LEU A 106 4.67 -0.37 1.37
CA LEU A 106 3.87 -1.35 2.09
C LEU A 106 2.96 -2.07 1.09
N LYS A 107 3.15 -3.38 0.93
CA LYS A 107 2.24 -4.23 0.15
C LYS A 107 1.06 -4.62 1.03
N ARG A 108 -0.14 -4.26 0.60
CA ARG A 108 -1.36 -4.51 1.36
C ARG A 108 -1.73 -6.00 1.34
N THR A 109 -2.37 -6.49 2.40
CA THR A 109 -2.86 -7.87 2.49
C THR A 109 -4.16 -7.95 3.28
N GLY A 110 -5.04 -8.87 2.88
CA GLY A 110 -6.33 -9.11 3.53
C GLY A 110 -7.39 -8.08 3.18
N ALA A 111 -8.50 -8.12 3.92
CA ALA A 111 -9.60 -7.18 3.76
C ALA A 111 -9.22 -5.80 4.30
N HIS A 112 -9.56 -4.76 3.55
CA HIS A 112 -9.37 -3.37 3.96
C HIS A 112 -10.72 -2.75 4.30
N THR A 113 -10.74 -1.97 5.37
CA THR A 113 -11.93 -1.22 5.78
C THR A 113 -11.64 0.25 5.64
N GLN A 114 -12.56 0.95 4.97
CA GLN A 114 -12.61 2.41 4.94
C GLN A 114 -13.83 2.83 5.75
N THR A 115 -13.59 3.62 6.80
CA THR A 115 -14.62 4.24 7.64
C THR A 115 -14.55 5.75 7.55
#